data_AF-A0A8K0CX06-F1
#
_entry.id   AF-A0A8K0CX06-F1
#
_cell.length_a   1.000
_cell.length_b   1.000
_cell.length_c   1.000
_cell.angle_alpha   90.00
_cell.angle_beta   90.00
_cell.angle_gamma   90.00
#
_symmetry.space_group_name_H-M   'P 1'
#
loop_
_entity.id
_entity.type
_entity.pdbx_description
1 polymer ?
#
loop_
_entity_poly.entity_id
_entity_poly.type
_entity_poly.pdbx_seq_one_letter_code
_entity_poly.pdbx_strand_id
1 'polypeptide(L)'
;MDDDDDFLEEEDDEGNGWQAEEATEAAPSSLTEYKWQHYGTRSGVQESRRNQNYPEHSNSYYDIRAAVEHALKMDKETRCREPSPRVLSIQSIHPDPGKSYLPHCTVLHRCAEDTGCCTNRAMKCGPKHQTRIYLYFY
;
A
#
# COMPACT_ATOMS: atom_id res chain seq x y z
N MET A 1 -17.99 0.23 63.10
CA MET A 1 -18.24 1.41 63.91
C MET A 1 -17.29 2.43 63.34
N ASP A 2 -17.61 3.06 62.22
CA ASP A 2 -18.92 3.44 61.67
C ASP A 2 -18.77 3.43 60.12
N ASP A 3 -19.72 2.90 59.33
CA ASP A 3 -20.82 3.64 58.65
C ASP A 3 -20.25 4.83 57.84
N ASP A 4 -20.41 4.94 56.52
CA ASP A 4 -21.68 5.04 55.80
C ASP A 4 -21.54 4.65 54.31
N ASP A 5 -22.55 3.94 53.82
CA ASP A 5 -22.87 3.66 52.41
C ASP A 5 -23.42 4.94 51.73
N ASP A 6 -22.69 5.53 50.78
CA ASP A 6 -23.21 6.59 49.90
C ASP A 6 -23.91 5.97 48.67
N PHE A 7 -25.22 5.76 48.83
CA PHE A 7 -26.19 5.44 47.80
C PHE A 7 -26.38 6.66 46.88
N LEU A 8 -25.76 6.66 45.70
CA LEU A 8 -26.05 7.65 44.67
C LEU A 8 -27.32 7.25 43.92
N GLU A 9 -28.39 8.00 44.16
CA GLU A 9 -29.66 7.97 43.44
C GLU A 9 -29.43 8.22 41.94
N GLU A 10 -29.84 7.26 41.10
CA GLU A 10 -30.06 7.48 39.67
C GLU A 10 -31.34 8.31 39.53
N GLU A 11 -31.20 9.58 39.14
CA GLU A 11 -32.33 10.40 38.68
C GLU A 11 -32.53 10.16 37.17
N ASP A 12 -33.61 9.43 36.88
CA ASP A 12 -34.10 9.09 35.55
C ASP A 12 -34.70 10.33 34.86
N ASP A 13 -33.86 11.19 34.28
CA ASP A 13 -34.36 12.38 33.57
C ASP A 13 -34.83 12.04 32.14
N GLU A 14 -36.15 11.94 32.05
CA GLU A 14 -37.02 12.34 30.95
C GLU A 14 -36.89 11.58 29.61
N GLY A 15 -37.91 10.73 29.40
CA GLY A 15 -38.21 10.12 28.12
C GLY A 15 -38.35 11.16 27.00
N ASN A 16 -37.45 11.08 26.03
CA ASN A 16 -37.56 11.77 24.75
C ASN A 16 -38.89 11.40 24.08
N GLY A 17 -39.88 12.26 24.26
CA GLY A 17 -41.09 12.27 23.47
C GLY A 17 -40.71 12.42 22.00
N TRP A 18 -41.21 11.53 21.16
CA TRP A 18 -41.15 11.69 19.71
C TRP A 18 -42.02 12.89 19.33
N GLN A 19 -41.48 14.09 19.49
CA GLN A 19 -42.07 15.30 18.98
C GLN A 19 -41.83 15.30 17.47
N ALA A 20 -42.90 15.17 16.69
CA ALA A 20 -42.88 15.70 15.34
C ALA A 20 -42.75 17.22 15.50
N GLU A 21 -41.52 17.72 15.46
CA GLU A 21 -41.21 19.14 15.53
C GLU A 21 -42.02 19.88 14.45
N GLU A 22 -42.80 20.87 14.90
CA GLU A 22 -43.51 21.78 14.00
C GLU A 22 -42.48 22.58 13.20
N ALA A 23 -42.70 22.73 11.89
CA ALA A 23 -41.74 23.38 11.00
C ALA A 23 -41.49 24.82 11.46
N THR A 24 -40.34 25.06 12.09
CA THR A 24 -39.93 26.40 12.50
C THR A 24 -39.78 27.29 11.25
N GLU A 25 -40.23 28.54 11.31
CA GLU A 25 -40.05 29.54 10.23
C GLU A 25 -38.59 29.98 10.05
N ALA A 26 -37.66 29.40 10.82
CA ALA A 26 -36.23 29.68 10.72
C ALA A 26 -35.65 29.05 9.44
N ALA A 27 -34.68 29.75 8.84
CA ALA A 27 -33.94 29.19 7.71
C ALA A 27 -33.33 27.84 8.11
N PRO A 28 -33.43 26.81 7.25
CA PRO A 28 -32.94 25.48 7.58
C PRO A 28 -31.44 25.52 7.88
N SER A 29 -30.99 24.67 8.81
CA SER A 29 -29.55 24.49 9.02
C SER A 29 -28.88 23.99 7.73
N SER A 30 -27.59 24.26 7.57
CA SER A 30 -26.81 23.80 6.41
C SER A 30 -26.88 22.28 6.20
N LEU A 31 -26.94 21.52 7.30
CA LEU A 31 -27.11 20.07 7.26
C LEU A 31 -28.50 19.66 6.79
N THR A 32 -29.53 20.38 7.23
CA THR A 32 -30.92 20.16 6.82
C THR A 32 -31.08 20.45 5.33
N GLU A 33 -30.55 21.57 4.86
CA GLU A 33 -30.58 21.96 3.45
C GLU A 33 -29.86 20.92 2.56
N TYR A 34 -28.67 20.47 2.97
CA TYR A 34 -27.94 19.40 2.28
C TYR A 34 -28.76 18.10 2.16
N LYS A 35 -29.40 17.66 3.26
CA LYS A 35 -30.24 16.46 3.26
C LYS A 35 -31.43 16.61 2.32
N TRP A 36 -32.10 17.77 2.32
CA TRP A 36 -33.21 18.03 1.40
C TRP A 36 -32.76 18.05 -0.06
N GLN A 37 -31.63 18.67 -0.36
CA GLN A 37 -31.10 18.75 -1.72
C GLN A 37 -30.71 17.36 -2.28
N HIS A 38 -30.20 16.45 -1.45
CA HIS A 38 -29.73 15.14 -1.92
C HIS A 38 -30.73 13.99 -1.72
N TYR A 39 -31.56 14.07 -0.69
CA TYR A 39 -32.47 12.99 -0.29
C TYR A 39 -33.93 13.44 -0.16
N GLY A 40 -34.25 14.68 -0.52
CA GLY A 40 -35.63 15.20 -0.46
C GLY A 40 -36.57 14.62 -1.51
N THR A 41 -36.05 13.91 -2.52
CA THR A 41 -36.86 13.25 -3.55
C THR A 41 -36.84 11.73 -3.40
N ARG A 42 -37.95 11.08 -3.80
CA ARG A 42 -38.05 9.61 -3.83
C ARG A 42 -36.92 8.98 -4.66
N SER A 43 -36.53 9.63 -5.75
CA SER A 43 -35.41 9.19 -6.60
C SER A 43 -34.08 9.30 -5.88
N GLY A 44 -33.80 10.42 -5.19
CA GLY A 44 -32.57 10.61 -4.43
C GLY A 44 -32.39 9.59 -3.29
N VAL A 45 -33.47 9.26 -2.57
CA VAL A 45 -33.45 8.18 -1.57
C VAL A 45 -33.23 6.81 -2.23
N GLN A 46 -33.90 6.54 -3.35
CA GLN A 46 -33.77 5.27 -4.06
C GLN A 46 -32.37 5.07 -4.65
N GLU A 47 -31.75 6.14 -5.16
CA GLU A 47 -30.38 6.16 -5.67
C GLU A 47 -29.35 6.00 -4.55
N SER A 48 -29.52 6.71 -3.42
CA SER A 48 -28.71 6.50 -2.21
C SER A 48 -28.75 5.06 -1.75
N ARG A 49 -29.95 4.48 -1.63
CA ARG A 49 -30.14 3.09 -1.24
C ARG A 49 -29.58 2.12 -2.27
N ARG A 50 -29.60 2.46 -3.56
CA ARG A 50 -28.97 1.67 -4.62
C ARG A 50 -27.45 1.71 -4.47
N ASN A 51 -26.84 2.88 -4.35
CA ASN A 51 -25.39 3.04 -4.16
C ASN A 51 -24.91 2.40 -2.85
N GLN A 52 -25.71 2.42 -1.78
CA GLN A 52 -25.38 1.76 -0.52
C GLN A 52 -25.33 0.23 -0.64
N ASN A 53 -26.11 -0.34 -1.56
CA ASN A 53 -26.12 -1.79 -1.86
C ASN A 53 -25.08 -2.19 -2.92
N TYR A 54 -24.39 -1.23 -3.52
CA TYR A 54 -23.22 -1.46 -4.36
C TYR A 54 -21.99 -0.91 -3.62
N PRO A 55 -21.43 -1.65 -2.64
CA PRO A 55 -20.13 -1.29 -2.13
C PRO A 55 -19.15 -1.32 -3.31
N GLU A 56 -18.72 -0.15 -3.77
CA GLU A 56 -17.53 -0.07 -4.60
C GLU A 56 -16.41 -0.78 -3.83
N HIS A 57 -15.83 -1.81 -4.45
CA HIS A 57 -14.69 -2.59 -3.98
C HIS A 57 -14.90 -3.60 -2.83
N SER A 58 -15.63 -4.70 -3.11
CA SER A 58 -15.46 -5.96 -2.36
C SER A 58 -14.14 -6.70 -2.63
N ASN A 59 -13.31 -6.20 -3.56
CA ASN A 59 -11.97 -6.77 -3.85
C ASN A 59 -10.85 -6.16 -2.99
N SER A 60 -11.09 -5.04 -2.31
CA SER A 60 -10.07 -4.29 -1.56
C SER A 60 -9.33 -5.14 -0.52
N TYR A 61 -10.03 -6.01 0.22
CA TYR A 61 -9.40 -6.86 1.23
C TYR A 61 -8.45 -7.91 0.63
N TYR A 62 -8.83 -8.54 -0.48
CA TYR A 62 -7.98 -9.51 -1.17
C TYR A 62 -6.77 -8.83 -1.81
N ASP A 63 -6.98 -7.65 -2.41
CA ASP A 63 -5.91 -6.85 -3.01
C ASP A 63 -4.89 -6.39 -1.96
N ILE A 64 -5.35 -5.92 -0.78
CA ILE A 64 -4.49 -5.56 0.34
C ILE A 64 -3.67 -6.76 0.81
N ARG A 65 -4.30 -7.93 0.97
CA ARG A 65 -3.60 -9.15 1.38
C ARG A 65 -2.54 -9.57 0.36
N ALA A 66 -2.91 -9.61 -0.92
CA ALA A 66 -1.98 -9.95 -1.99
C ALA A 66 -0.80 -8.96 -2.06
N ALA A 67 -1.05 -7.67 -1.84
CA ALA A 67 0.00 -6.65 -1.78
C ALA A 67 0.95 -6.86 -0.59
N VAL A 68 0.42 -7.18 0.59
CA VAL A 68 1.24 -7.48 1.78
C VAL A 68 2.05 -8.75 1.59
N GLU A 69 1.45 -9.83 1.09
CA GLU A 69 2.14 -11.08 0.79
C GLU A 69 3.27 -10.87 -0.21
N HIS A 70 3.02 -10.09 -1.27
CA HIS A 70 4.04 -9.72 -2.24
C HIS A 70 5.17 -8.91 -1.61
N ALA A 71 4.87 -7.92 -0.77
CA ALA A 71 5.88 -7.13 -0.07
C ALA A 71 6.79 -8.00 0.82
N LEU A 72 6.21 -8.96 1.56
CA LEU A 72 6.96 -9.90 2.39
C LEU A 72 7.84 -10.82 1.54
N LYS A 73 7.33 -11.30 0.40
CA LYS A 73 8.10 -12.12 -0.54
C LYS A 73 9.30 -11.35 -1.10
N MET A 74 9.08 -10.13 -1.57
CA MET A 74 10.14 -9.28 -2.12
C MET A 74 11.20 -8.97 -1.06
N ASP A 75 10.79 -8.65 0.16
CA ASP A 75 11.70 -8.42 1.27
C ASP A 75 12.49 -9.69 1.66
N LYS A 76 11.92 -10.89 1.53
CA LYS A 76 12.65 -12.12 1.87
C LYS A 76 13.60 -12.58 0.77
N GLU A 77 13.14 -12.57 -0.48
CA GLU A 77 13.81 -13.27 -1.59
C GLU A 77 14.70 -12.35 -2.44
N THR A 78 14.43 -11.04 -2.47
CA THR A 78 15.04 -10.14 -3.46
C THR A 78 15.89 -9.03 -2.86
N ARG A 79 16.34 -9.15 -1.60
CA ARG A 79 17.19 -8.12 -0.98
C ARG A 79 18.49 -7.93 -1.74
N CYS A 80 18.89 -6.68 -1.94
CA CYS A 80 20.23 -6.32 -2.44
C CYS A 80 21.32 -6.74 -1.43
N ARG A 81 21.76 -8.00 -1.52
CA ARG A 81 22.75 -8.60 -0.62
C ARG A 81 23.80 -9.40 -1.38
N GLU A 82 23.38 -10.28 -2.27
CA GLU A 82 24.27 -11.17 -3.01
C GLU A 82 24.36 -10.73 -4.47
N PRO A 83 25.57 -10.65 -5.04
CA PRO A 83 25.72 -10.35 -6.47
C PRO A 83 25.08 -11.45 -7.32
N SER A 84 24.35 -11.08 -8.36
CA SER A 84 23.71 -12.04 -9.26
C SER A 84 24.67 -12.47 -10.38
N PRO A 85 24.65 -13.76 -10.80
CA PRO A 85 25.44 -14.22 -11.94
C PRO A 85 24.90 -13.60 -13.22
N ARG A 86 25.78 -12.99 -14.02
CA ARG A 86 25.44 -12.41 -15.33
C ARG A 86 26.41 -12.88 -16.40
N VAL A 87 25.85 -13.27 -17.54
CA VAL A 87 26.62 -13.56 -18.75
C VAL A 87 27.01 -12.23 -19.39
N LEU A 88 28.30 -12.03 -19.61
CA LEU A 88 28.87 -10.83 -20.20
C LEU A 88 29.70 -11.22 -21.42
N SER A 89 29.52 -10.48 -22.52
CA SER A 89 30.41 -10.57 -23.67
C SER A 89 31.79 -10.02 -23.29
N ILE A 90 32.85 -10.74 -23.65
CA ILE A 90 34.21 -10.30 -23.36
C ILE A 90 34.54 -9.05 -24.17
N GLN A 91 34.04 -8.95 -25.40
CA GLN A 91 34.27 -7.77 -26.24
C GLN A 91 33.62 -6.51 -25.67
N SER A 92 32.54 -6.62 -24.88
CA SER A 92 31.92 -5.44 -24.25
C SER A 92 32.69 -4.94 -23.02
N ILE A 93 33.32 -5.85 -22.26
CA ILE A 93 34.13 -5.51 -21.08
C ILE A 93 35.60 -5.24 -21.42
N HIS A 94 36.11 -5.84 -22.49
CA HIS A 94 37.47 -5.71 -23.00
C HIS A 94 37.43 -5.56 -24.53
N PRO A 95 37.07 -4.37 -25.02
CA PRO A 95 36.97 -4.10 -26.44
C PRO A 95 38.36 -4.11 -27.09
N ASP A 96 38.64 -5.14 -27.89
CA ASP A 96 39.84 -5.27 -28.70
C ASP A 96 39.44 -5.77 -30.10
N PRO A 97 39.49 -4.92 -31.15
CA PRO A 97 39.07 -5.32 -32.49
C PRO A 97 40.02 -6.33 -33.16
N GLY A 98 41.24 -6.52 -32.63
CA GLY A 98 42.22 -7.47 -33.15
C GLY A 98 42.15 -8.86 -32.50
N LYS A 99 41.31 -9.05 -31.48
CA LYS A 99 41.22 -10.32 -30.74
C LYS A 99 39.80 -10.87 -30.72
N SER A 100 39.69 -12.14 -31.08
CA SER A 100 38.51 -12.96 -30.82
C SER A 100 38.78 -13.84 -29.62
N TYR A 101 37.88 -13.84 -28.64
CA TYR A 101 38.00 -14.65 -27.44
C TYR A 101 37.14 -15.91 -27.54
N LEU A 102 37.66 -17.06 -27.12
CA LEU A 102 36.91 -18.31 -26.98
C LEU A 102 37.02 -18.85 -25.54
N PRO A 103 35.88 -19.01 -24.82
CA PRO A 103 34.52 -18.58 -25.19
C PRO A 103 34.43 -17.05 -25.37
N HIS A 104 33.43 -16.56 -26.12
CA HIS A 104 33.21 -15.12 -26.35
C HIS A 104 32.49 -14.42 -25.18
N CYS A 105 31.99 -15.20 -24.22
CA CYS A 105 31.27 -14.75 -23.04
C CYS A 105 31.87 -15.36 -21.76
N THR A 106 31.63 -14.72 -20.63
CA THR A 106 31.93 -15.25 -19.29
C THR A 106 30.82 -14.92 -18.30
N VAL A 107 30.72 -15.67 -17.20
CA VAL A 107 29.78 -15.40 -16.10
C VAL A 107 30.51 -14.67 -14.99
N LEU A 108 30.07 -13.45 -14.67
CA LEU A 108 30.54 -12.69 -13.52
C LEU A 108 29.40 -12.43 -12.55
N HIS A 109 29.71 -12.45 -11.26
CA HIS A 109 28.80 -12.08 -10.19
C HIS A 109 28.80 -10.55 -10.02
N ARG A 110 27.67 -9.88 -10.30
CA ARG A 110 27.56 -8.41 -10.27
C ARG A 110 26.32 -7.95 -9.52
N CYS A 111 26.47 -6.86 -8.78
CA CYS A 111 25.35 -6.05 -8.31
C CYS A 111 25.05 -4.96 -9.33
N ALA A 112 23.79 -4.82 -9.71
CA ALA A 112 23.27 -3.69 -10.48
C ALA A 112 21.84 -3.34 -9.96
N GLU A 113 21.19 -2.35 -10.57
CA GLU A 113 19.89 -1.84 -10.11
C GLU A 113 18.79 -2.92 -10.05
N ASP A 114 18.89 -3.92 -10.93
CA ASP A 114 18.00 -5.08 -11.05
C ASP A 114 18.48 -6.32 -10.27
N THR A 115 19.62 -6.26 -9.57
CA THR A 115 20.09 -7.41 -8.75
C THR A 115 19.23 -7.62 -7.51
N GLY A 116 18.68 -6.56 -6.93
CA GLY A 116 17.82 -6.68 -5.76
C GLY A 116 17.16 -5.37 -5.33
N CYS A 117 16.12 -5.49 -4.52
CA CYS A 117 15.36 -4.40 -3.94
C CYS A 117 16.10 -3.80 -2.73
N CYS A 118 16.06 -2.47 -2.62
CA CYS A 118 16.56 -1.72 -1.48
C CYS A 118 15.41 -1.31 -0.54
N THR A 119 15.71 -1.10 0.74
CA THR A 119 14.71 -0.67 1.75
C THR A 119 14.17 0.74 1.48
N ASN A 120 14.99 1.60 0.86
CA ASN A 120 14.61 2.96 0.50
C ASN A 120 14.57 3.11 -1.03
N ARG A 121 13.51 3.73 -1.56
CA ARG A 121 13.34 4.01 -3.00
C ARG A 121 14.41 4.92 -3.59
N ALA A 122 15.05 5.77 -2.79
CA ALA A 122 16.16 6.61 -3.24
C ALA A 122 17.48 5.83 -3.38
N MET A 123 17.56 4.61 -2.82
CA MET A 123 18.75 3.77 -2.90
C MET A 123 18.68 2.85 -4.11
N LYS A 124 19.84 2.63 -4.74
CA LYS A 124 20.02 1.72 -5.86
C LYS A 124 20.98 0.61 -5.47
N CYS A 125 20.69 -0.62 -5.90
CA CYS A 125 21.55 -1.75 -5.64
C CYS A 125 22.84 -1.64 -6.47
N GLY A 126 23.99 -1.82 -5.81
CA GLY A 126 25.29 -1.65 -6.43
C GLY A 126 26.41 -2.34 -5.65
N PRO A 127 27.60 -2.49 -6.25
CA PRO A 127 28.71 -3.19 -5.63
C PRO A 127 29.29 -2.37 -4.47
N LYS A 128 29.34 -2.96 -3.27
CA LYS A 128 30.06 -2.39 -2.11
C LYS A 128 31.55 -2.69 -2.15
N HIS A 129 31.90 -3.90 -2.59
CA HIS A 129 33.26 -4.38 -2.76
C HIS A 129 33.40 -5.05 -4.11
N GLN A 130 34.58 -4.97 -4.71
CA GLN A 130 34.90 -5.59 -5.98
C GLN A 130 36.21 -6.34 -5.84
N THR A 131 36.24 -7.56 -6.37
CA THR A 131 37.44 -8.41 -6.38
C THR A 131 37.84 -8.65 -7.82
N ARG A 132 39.12 -8.45 -8.11
CA ARG A 132 39.67 -8.76 -9.42
C ARG A 132 39.88 -10.26 -9.51
N ILE A 133 39.33 -10.87 -10.56
CA ILE A 133 39.57 -12.27 -10.90
C ILE A 133 40.29 -12.35 -12.23
N TYR A 134 41.06 -13.41 -12.41
CA TYR A 134 41.75 -13.70 -13.66
C TYR A 134 41.11 -14.94 -14.28
N LEU A 135 40.63 -14.78 -15.51
CA LEU A 135 40.06 -15.83 -16.33
C LEU A 135 40.87 -15.90 -17.63
N TYR A 136 40.98 -17.11 -18.18
CA TYR A 136 41.77 -17.37 -19.37
C TYR A 136 40.84 -17.67 -20.55
N PHE A 137 41.21 -17.13 -21.71
CA PHE A 137 40.48 -17.26 -22.96
C PHE A 137 41.48 -17.63 -24.05
N TYR A 138 41.03 -18.44 -25.01
CA TYR A 138 41.78 -18.72 -26.24
C TYR A 138 41.56 -17.63 -27.28
#